data_AF-X1RC54-F1
#
_entry.id   AF-X1RC54-F1
#
_cell.length_a   1.000
_cell.length_b   1.000
_cell.length_c   1.000
_cell.angle_alpha   90.00
_cell.angle_beta   90.00
_cell.angle_gamma   90.00
#
_symmetry.space_group_name_H-M   'P 1'
#
loop_
_entity.id
_entity.type
_entity.pdbx_description
1 polymer ?
#
loop_
_entity_poly.entity_id
_entity_poly.type
_entity_poly.pdbx_seq_one_letter_code
_entity_poly.pdbx_strand_id
1 'polypeptide(L)'
;RARTAGLASTAINPASMFLLDSFITVGTQMKTERPGKGTIGTPCDQIEGPIVLLQNGDLIQINNVKDIRRDVKQIVDLGEILIPYGEFIENNALLPDSSYVTEWWIQDLQKTKNCLPKD
;
A
#
# COMPACT_ATOMS: atom_id res chain seq x y z
N ARG A 1 4.57 -8.86 2.80
CA ARG A 1 5.73 -8.02 3.22
C ARG A 1 6.60 -7.76 2.01
N ALA A 2 6.92 -6.51 1.68
CA ALA A 2 7.86 -6.17 0.61
C ALA A 2 9.32 -6.51 0.98
N ARG A 3 10.21 -6.63 -0.01
CA ARG A 3 11.65 -6.89 0.22
C ARG A 3 12.34 -5.75 0.99
N THR A 4 11.87 -4.53 0.76
CA THR A 4 12.37 -3.29 1.35
C THR A 4 11.75 -2.96 2.70
N ALA A 5 10.69 -3.68 3.11
CA ALA A 5 9.94 -3.46 4.34
C ALA A 5 10.15 -4.60 5.35
N GLY A 6 9.80 -4.35 6.62
CA GLY A 6 10.02 -5.31 7.69
C GLY A 6 9.96 -4.64 9.06
N LEU A 7 11.09 -4.67 9.77
CA LEU A 7 11.19 -4.13 11.14
C LEU A 7 10.96 -2.62 11.14
N ALA A 8 9.89 -2.16 11.80
CA ALA A 8 9.49 -0.76 11.91
C ALA A 8 9.37 -0.04 10.55
N SER A 9 9.08 -0.77 9.48
CA SER A 9 9.06 -0.24 8.11
C SER A 9 7.90 -0.79 7.30
N THR A 10 7.17 0.14 6.69
CA THR A 10 6.02 -0.11 5.81
C THR A 10 6.41 0.22 4.37
N ALA A 11 5.65 -0.30 3.41
CA ALA A 11 5.85 0.04 2.00
C ALA A 11 4.67 0.81 1.41
N ILE A 12 4.97 1.77 0.54
CA ILE A 12 4.01 2.66 -0.12
C ILE A 12 4.32 2.67 -1.63
N ASN A 13 3.29 2.82 -2.46
CA ASN A 13 3.49 2.94 -3.91
C ASN A 13 4.29 4.22 -4.25
N PRO A 14 5.35 4.14 -5.07
CA PRO A 14 6.10 5.31 -5.51
C PRO A 14 5.26 6.40 -6.17
N ALA A 15 4.19 6.05 -6.88
CA ALA A 15 3.26 7.03 -7.46
C ALA A 15 2.63 7.91 -6.38
N SER A 16 2.22 7.33 -5.25
CA SER A 16 1.72 8.09 -4.08
C SER A 16 2.79 9.01 -3.50
N MET A 17 4.03 8.50 -3.39
CA MET A 17 5.17 9.29 -2.90
C MET A 17 5.41 10.55 -3.74
N PHE A 18 5.46 10.41 -5.07
CA PHE A 18 5.67 11.53 -5.98
C PHE A 18 4.46 12.48 -6.06
N LEU A 19 3.23 11.94 -6.02
CA LEU A 19 2.01 12.74 -6.04
C LEU A 19 1.89 13.65 -4.80
N LEU A 20 2.41 13.20 -3.65
CA LEU A 20 2.49 13.96 -2.41
C LEU A 20 3.74 14.86 -2.36
N ASP A 21 4.15 15.41 -3.50
CA ASP A 21 5.33 16.28 -3.63
C ASP A 21 6.61 15.70 -3.02
N SER A 22 6.76 14.36 -3.06
CA SER A 22 7.90 13.64 -2.48
C SER A 22 8.10 13.87 -0.97
N PHE A 23 7.06 14.29 -0.24
CA PHE A 23 7.11 14.45 1.21
C PHE A 23 7.34 13.09 1.91
N ILE A 24 6.58 12.08 1.47
CA ILE A 24 6.84 10.69 1.81
C ILE A 24 7.86 10.17 0.80
N THR A 25 9.12 10.06 1.21
CA THR A 25 10.20 9.50 0.40
C THR A 25 10.89 8.37 1.16
N VAL A 26 11.83 7.70 0.51
CA VAL A 26 12.59 6.61 1.12
C VAL A 26 13.35 7.15 2.33
N GLY A 27 13.06 6.58 3.50
CA GLY A 27 13.67 7.02 4.76
C GLY A 27 12.87 8.09 5.53
N THR A 28 11.77 8.61 4.97
CA THR A 28 10.86 9.48 5.74
C THR A 28 10.24 8.69 6.88
N GLN A 29 10.43 9.16 8.11
CA GLN A 29 9.74 8.63 9.27
C GLN A 29 8.35 9.25 9.38
N MET A 30 7.33 8.40 9.39
CA MET A 30 5.94 8.79 9.56
C MET A 30 5.44 8.33 10.93
N LYS A 31 4.49 9.09 11.49
CA LYS A 31 3.75 8.68 12.68
C LYS A 31 2.44 8.03 12.23
N THR A 32 2.21 6.81 12.68
CA THR A 32 1.00 6.03 12.38
C THR A 32 0.18 5.86 13.66
N GLU A 33 -1.14 5.73 13.53
CA GLU A 33 -2.02 5.43 14.67
C GLU A 33 -1.97 3.93 15.03
N ARG A 34 -1.90 3.06 14.02
CA ARG A 34 -1.72 1.59 14.13
C ARG A 34 -0.72 1.10 13.08
N PRO A 35 -0.05 -0.05 13.29
CA PRO A 35 0.00 -0.85 14.53
C PRO A 35 1.01 -0.35 15.57
N GLY A 36 1.94 0.53 15.19
CA GLY A 36 2.96 1.09 16.07
C GLY A 36 3.02 2.63 16.03
N LYS A 37 3.89 3.22 16.86
CA LYS A 37 4.02 4.69 17.02
C LYS A 37 4.69 5.40 15.85
N GLY A 38 5.31 4.67 14.96
CA GLY A 38 5.98 5.23 13.80
C GLY A 38 6.55 4.16 12.90
N THR A 39 6.72 4.54 11.65
CA THR A 39 7.20 3.65 10.60
C THR A 39 8.07 4.42 9.62
N ILE A 40 9.00 3.73 8.97
CA ILE A 40 9.75 4.27 7.84
C ILE A 40 9.06 3.85 6.54
N GLY A 41 8.76 4.83 5.69
CA GLY A 41 8.22 4.60 4.35
C GLY A 41 9.28 4.05 3.40
N THR A 42 8.98 2.93 2.75
CA THR A 42 9.82 2.31 1.73
C THR A 42 9.03 2.10 0.44
N PRO A 43 9.68 2.01 -0.74
CA PRO A 43 8.95 1.90 -2.00
C PRO A 43 8.54 0.44 -2.27
N CYS A 44 7.32 0.24 -2.78
CA CYS A 44 6.87 -1.02 -3.38
C CYS A 44 5.96 -0.71 -4.57
N ASP A 45 6.33 -1.18 -5.76
CA ASP A 45 5.65 -0.94 -7.04
C ASP A 45 4.61 -2.01 -7.40
N GLN A 46 4.41 -3.01 -6.54
CA GLN A 46 3.45 -4.09 -6.75
C GLN A 46 2.08 -3.84 -6.10
N ILE A 47 2.02 -2.90 -5.15
CA ILE A 47 0.79 -2.50 -4.47
C ILE A 47 0.12 -1.35 -5.22
N GLU A 48 -1.17 -1.15 -5.00
CA GLU A 48 -1.95 -0.15 -5.72
C GLU A 48 -1.54 1.29 -5.35
N GLY A 49 -1.47 2.14 -6.37
CA GLY A 49 -1.17 3.57 -6.26
C GLY A 49 -2.42 4.43 -6.02
N PRO A 50 -2.27 5.77 -6.05
CA PRO A 50 -3.35 6.68 -5.69
C PRO A 50 -4.43 6.76 -6.77
N ILE A 51 -5.64 7.12 -6.34
CA ILE A 51 -6.76 7.44 -7.21
C ILE A 51 -6.96 8.96 -7.19
N VAL A 52 -6.98 9.57 -8.37
CA VAL A 52 -7.05 11.03 -8.53
C VAL A 52 -8.17 11.43 -9.48
N LEU A 53 -8.80 12.57 -9.18
CA LEU A 53 -9.69 13.28 -10.08
C LEU A 53 -8.88 14.33 -10.85
N LEU A 54 -8.95 14.30 -12.17
CA LEU A 54 -8.30 15.26 -13.06
C LEU A 54 -9.17 16.50 -13.31
N GLN A 55 -8.56 17.59 -13.79
CA GLN A 55 -9.27 18.84 -14.11
C GLN A 55 -10.33 18.65 -15.21
N ASN A 56 -10.14 17.68 -16.11
CA ASN A 56 -11.10 17.33 -17.17
C ASN A 56 -12.30 16.51 -16.66
N GLY A 57 -12.30 16.08 -15.39
CA GLY A 57 -13.36 15.29 -14.78
C GLY A 57 -13.10 13.79 -14.72
N ASP A 58 -11.99 13.29 -15.30
CA ASP A 58 -11.67 11.86 -15.27
C ASP A 58 -11.21 11.42 -13.88
N LEU A 59 -11.70 10.26 -13.43
CA LEU A 59 -11.23 9.57 -12.22
C LEU A 59 -10.31 8.43 -12.65
N ILE A 60 -9.02 8.51 -12.32
CA ILE A 60 -8.02 7.53 -12.74
C ILE A 60 -7.21 7.02 -11.55
N GLN A 61 -6.76 5.77 -11.64
CA GLN A 61 -5.78 5.17 -10.73
C GLN A 61 -4.39 5.21 -11.37
N ILE A 62 -3.39 5.65 -10.62
CA ILE A 62 -2.01 5.84 -11.11
C ILE A 62 -1.10 4.85 -10.39
N ASN A 63 -0.74 3.74 -11.04
CA ASN A 63 0.10 2.72 -10.39
C ASN A 63 1.61 2.89 -10.64
N ASN A 64 2.01 3.64 -11.67
CA ASN A 64 3.41 3.89 -11.98
C ASN A 64 3.74 5.39 -11.92
N VAL A 65 4.96 5.70 -11.50
CA VAL A 65 5.50 7.08 -11.47
C VAL A 65 5.44 7.78 -12.83
N LYS A 66 5.57 7.02 -13.92
CA LYS A 66 5.55 7.55 -15.29
C LYS A 66 4.17 8.07 -15.70
N ASP A 67 3.12 7.59 -15.05
CA ASP A 67 1.72 7.90 -15.37
C ASP A 67 1.20 9.11 -14.56
N ILE A 68 2.07 9.73 -13.75
CA ILE A 68 1.70 10.91 -12.94
C ILE A 68 1.35 12.09 -13.82
N ARG A 69 0.22 12.71 -13.49
CA ARG A 69 -0.38 13.83 -14.20
C ARG A 69 -0.18 15.13 -13.43
N ARG A 70 0.05 16.23 -14.14
CA ARG A 70 0.16 17.57 -13.53
C ARG A 70 -1.20 18.25 -13.33
N ASP A 71 -2.20 17.80 -14.08
CA ASP A 71 -3.56 18.32 -14.08
C ASP A 71 -4.47 17.61 -13.05
N VAL A 72 -3.89 17.23 -11.90
CA VAL A 72 -4.65 16.66 -10.79
C VAL A 72 -5.46 17.76 -10.14
N LYS A 73 -6.78 17.55 -10.05
CA LYS A 73 -7.72 18.44 -9.36
C LYS A 73 -7.84 18.08 -7.89
N GLN A 74 -7.91 16.79 -7.59
CA GLN A 74 -8.09 16.28 -6.23
C GLN A 74 -7.51 14.87 -6.12
N ILE A 75 -6.87 14.57 -4.98
CA ILE A 75 -6.52 13.21 -4.58
C ILE A 75 -7.75 12.61 -3.86
N VAL A 76 -8.29 11.52 -4.41
CA VAL A 76 -9.48 10.85 -3.85
C VAL A 76 -9.07 9.74 -2.91
N ASP A 77 -8.01 9.00 -3.28
CA ASP A 77 -7.40 7.95 -2.47
C ASP A 77 -5.87 8.01 -2.60
N LEU A 78 -5.15 7.73 -1.53
CA LEU A 78 -3.68 7.66 -1.51
C LEU A 78 -3.15 6.32 -2.01
N GLY A 79 -4.01 5.31 -2.16
CA GLY A 79 -3.61 3.95 -2.51
C GLY A 79 -3.22 3.14 -1.28
N GLU A 80 -2.47 2.07 -1.52
CA GLU A 80 -2.19 1.08 -0.48
C GLU A 80 -0.96 1.42 0.37
N ILE A 81 -1.02 1.00 1.63
CA ILE A 81 0.13 0.89 2.53
C ILE A 81 0.31 -0.57 2.93
N LEU A 82 1.46 -1.16 2.58
CA LEU A 82 1.78 -2.53 2.91
C LEU A 82 2.43 -2.60 4.29
N ILE A 83 1.67 -3.13 5.25
CA ILE A 83 2.10 -3.29 6.64
C ILE A 83 2.56 -4.75 6.87
N PRO A 84 3.81 -4.97 7.28
CA PRO A 84 4.26 -6.31 7.66
C PRO A 84 3.49 -6.83 8.88
N TYR A 85 3.07 -8.10 8.84
CA TYR A 85 2.40 -8.74 9.98
C TYR A 85 3.21 -8.67 11.29
N GLY A 86 4.54 -8.73 11.20
CA GLY A 86 5.44 -8.61 12.36
C GLY A 86 5.22 -7.33 13.17
N GLU A 87 4.81 -6.23 12.54
CA GLU A 87 4.54 -4.96 13.24
C GLU A 87 3.38 -5.09 14.23
N PHE A 88 2.38 -5.92 13.92
CA PHE A 88 1.25 -6.17 14.83
C PHE A 88 1.69 -7.02 16.02
N ILE A 89 2.48 -8.07 15.79
CA ILE A 89 3.01 -8.92 16.85
C ILE A 89 3.91 -8.11 17.79
N GLU A 90 4.88 -7.37 17.23
CA GLU A 90 5.88 -6.66 18.01
C GLU A 90 5.26 -5.56 18.88
N ASN A 91 4.30 -4.82 18.35
CA ASN A 91 3.62 -3.76 19.09
C ASN A 91 2.47 -4.28 19.96
N ASN A 92 2.21 -5.60 19.98
CA ASN A 92 1.05 -6.22 20.63
C ASN A 92 -0.28 -5.51 20.23
N ALA A 93 -0.40 -5.19 18.95
CA ALA A 93 -1.53 -4.46 18.39
C ALA A 93 -2.56 -5.45 17.80
N LEU A 94 -3.84 -5.08 17.86
CA LEU A 94 -4.91 -5.85 17.23
C LEU A 94 -4.71 -5.85 15.71
N LEU A 95 -4.77 -7.04 15.11
CA LEU A 95 -4.80 -7.19 13.67
C LEU A 95 -6.22 -6.87 13.16
N PRO A 96 -6.42 -5.79 12.39
CA PRO A 96 -7.71 -5.49 11.80
C PRO A 96 -8.05 -6.50 10.70
N ASP A 97 -9.31 -6.55 10.32
CA ASP A 97 -9.73 -7.29 9.12
C ASP A 97 -8.96 -6.78 7.90
N SER A 98 -8.44 -7.72 7.11
CA SER A 98 -7.68 -7.40 5.90
C SER A 98 -8.62 -6.93 4.80
N SER A 99 -8.18 -5.95 4.02
CA SER A 99 -8.80 -5.63 2.74
C SER A 99 -8.77 -6.84 1.80
N TYR A 100 -9.71 -6.92 0.86
CA TYR A 100 -9.70 -7.99 -0.13
C TYR A 100 -8.63 -7.71 -1.19
N VAL A 101 -7.49 -8.38 -1.08
CA VAL A 101 -6.33 -8.21 -1.96
C VAL A 101 -6.17 -9.38 -2.93
N THR A 102 -5.34 -9.19 -3.96
CA THR A 102 -5.06 -10.21 -4.97
C THR A 102 -4.55 -11.51 -4.35
N GLU A 103 -3.74 -11.43 -3.30
CA GLU A 103 -3.21 -12.60 -2.59
C GLU A 103 -4.33 -13.42 -1.94
N TRP A 104 -5.35 -12.77 -1.37
CA TRP A 104 -6.54 -13.45 -0.83
C TRP A 104 -7.36 -14.09 -1.94
N TRP A 105 -7.57 -13.35 -3.04
CA TRP A 105 -8.29 -13.88 -4.21
C TRP A 105 -7.62 -15.12 -4.79
N ILE A 106 -6.29 -15.17 -4.84
CA ILE A 106 -5.54 -16.35 -5.27
C ILE A 106 -5.84 -17.56 -4.36
N GLN A 107 -5.86 -17.36 -3.04
CA GLN A 107 -6.17 -18.44 -2.09
C GLN A 107 -7.62 -18.96 -2.27
N ASP A 108 -8.58 -18.05 -2.43
CA ASP A 108 -9.98 -18.40 -2.68
C ASP A 108 -10.16 -19.17 -3.99
N LEU A 109 -9.48 -18.73 -5.05
CA LEU A 109 -9.46 -19.41 -6.33
C LEU A 109 -8.87 -20.81 -6.21
N GLN A 110 -7.74 -20.95 -5.51
CA GLN A 110 -7.06 -22.24 -5.33
C GLN A 110 -7.91 -23.23 -4.53
N LYS A 111 -8.59 -22.73 -3.49
CA LYS A 111 -9.55 -23.49 -2.70
C LYS A 111 -10.70 -23.97 -3.57
N THR A 112 -11.26 -23.10 -4.40
CA THR A 112 -12.36 -23.42 -5.31
C THR A 112 -11.95 -24.46 -6.38
N LYS A 113 -10.70 -24.42 -6.83
CA LYS A 113 -10.13 -25.36 -7.81
C LYS A 113 -9.57 -26.64 -7.19
N ASN A 114 -9.66 -26.83 -5.86
CA ASN A 114 -9.07 -27.96 -5.14
C ASN A 114 -7.56 -28.17 -5.42
N CYS A 115 -6.82 -27.08 -5.64
CA CYS A 115 -5.38 -27.14 -5.91
C CYS A 115 -4.51 -26.69 -4.73
N LEU A 116 -5.12 -26.42 -3.57
CA LEU A 116 -4.38 -26.31 -2.31
C LEU A 116 -3.88 -27.71 -1.89
N PRO A 117 -2.71 -27.81 -1.26
CA PRO A 117 -2.28 -29.05 -0.61
C PRO A 117 -3.40 -29.50 0.34
N LYS A 118 -3.72 -30.79 0.33
CA LYS A 118 -4.51 -31.36 1.42
C LYS A 118 -3.58 -31.39 2.63
N ASP A 119 -4.05 -30.79 3.73
CA ASP A 119 -3.39 -30.90 5.03
C ASP A 119 -3.05 -32.36 5.37
#